data_AF-A0A8W8MES5-F1
#
_entry.id   AF-A0A8W8MES5-F1
#
_cell.length_a   1.000
_cell.length_b   1.000
_cell.length_c   1.000
_cell.angle_alpha   90.00
_cell.angle_beta   90.00
_cell.angle_gamma   90.00
#
_symmetry.space_group_name_H-M   'P 1'
#
loop_
_entity.id
_entity.type
_entity.pdbx_description
1 polymer ?
#
loop_
_entity_poly.entity_id
_entity_poly.type
_entity_poly.pdbx_seq_one_letter_code
_entity_poly.pdbx_strand_id
1 'polypeptide(L)'
;RIDKLAEAGLDIWATELTVDEADDVKKADALGNLLTMYFSHPSVGGVILWHFWNESLWHPNENLFDGPDIKPNAAGQRFMDLVHGEWKSRITQSLEAFTTYNVTAFKGDYVMNVKRNGQVIIQRNFTLDSTGKDITIYADDSQSISNVVMEQWYSYGGQCVDSASTRVSVMLQSVLMYICIILVSVFLSVEG
;
A
#
# COMPACT_ATOMS: atom_id res chain seq x y z
N ARG A 1 23.66 3.88 7.50
CA ARG A 1 24.45 3.05 6.54
C ARG A 1 23.70 2.92 5.21
N ILE A 2 22.38 2.73 5.22
CA ILE A 2 21.55 2.72 4.00
C ILE A 2 21.65 4.06 3.25
N ASP A 3 21.63 5.19 3.97
CA ASP A 3 21.76 6.53 3.34
C ASP A 3 23.03 6.67 2.50
N LYS A 4 24.14 6.06 2.96
CA LYS A 4 25.42 6.11 2.26
C LYS A 4 25.41 5.28 0.97
N LEU A 5 24.67 4.17 0.97
CA LEU A 5 24.47 3.36 -0.23
C LEU A 5 23.52 4.07 -1.21
N ALA A 6 22.52 4.78 -0.68
CA ALA A 6 21.55 5.53 -1.46
C ALA A 6 22.18 6.68 -2.26
N GLU A 7 23.32 7.22 -1.82
CA GLU A 7 24.11 8.22 -2.58
C GLU A 7 24.51 7.73 -3.99
N ALA A 8 24.53 6.42 -4.25
CA ALA A 8 24.79 5.86 -5.58
C ALA A 8 23.64 6.10 -6.58
N GLY A 9 22.45 6.48 -6.11
CA GLY A 9 21.27 6.72 -6.95
C GLY A 9 20.67 5.44 -7.58
N LEU A 10 20.96 4.28 -6.99
CA LEU A 10 20.45 2.98 -7.41
C LEU A 10 19.55 2.37 -6.32
N ASP A 11 18.59 1.55 -6.74
CA ASP A 11 17.72 0.82 -5.82
C ASP A 11 18.52 -0.19 -4.99
N ILE A 12 18.31 -0.15 -3.68
CA ILE A 12 18.95 -1.03 -2.70
C ILE A 12 18.06 -2.24 -2.48
N TRP A 13 18.63 -3.44 -2.61
CA TRP A 13 17.96 -4.69 -2.29
C TRP A 13 18.66 -5.38 -1.13
N ALA A 14 17.92 -5.65 -0.05
CA ALA A 14 18.38 -6.53 1.00
C ALA A 14 18.09 -7.97 0.56
N THR A 15 19.05 -8.62 -0.10
CA THR A 15 18.81 -9.89 -0.79
C THR A 15 18.81 -11.12 0.13
N GLU A 16 19.37 -11.00 1.33
CA GLU A 16 19.57 -12.12 2.26
C GLU A 16 19.32 -11.68 3.71
N LEU A 17 18.16 -11.05 3.98
CA LEU A 17 17.87 -10.59 5.34
C LEU A 17 17.49 -11.78 6.23
N THR A 18 18.23 -11.97 7.31
CA THR A 18 17.97 -12.99 8.33
C THR A 18 18.22 -12.43 9.74
N VAL A 19 17.68 -13.09 10.75
CA VAL A 19 17.89 -12.77 12.17
C VAL A 19 18.21 -14.06 12.92
N ASP A 20 19.48 -14.21 13.31
CA ASP A 20 19.91 -15.29 14.20
C ASP A 20 19.62 -14.89 15.66
N GLU A 21 18.49 -15.36 16.17
CA GLU A 21 18.09 -15.17 17.56
C GLU A 21 17.25 -16.38 18.00
N ALA A 22 17.70 -17.06 19.06
CA ALA A 22 17.11 -18.29 19.56
C ALA A 22 15.77 -18.05 20.28
N ASP A 23 15.56 -16.85 20.83
CA ASP A 23 14.29 -16.44 21.41
C ASP A 23 13.38 -15.87 20.31
N ASP A 24 12.36 -16.64 19.91
CA ASP A 24 11.46 -16.25 18.82
C ASP A 24 10.77 -14.89 19.03
N VAL A 25 10.55 -14.47 20.28
CA VAL A 25 9.92 -13.17 20.56
C VAL A 25 10.92 -12.05 20.28
N LYS A 26 12.17 -12.18 20.71
CA LYS A 26 13.22 -11.20 20.39
C LYS A 26 13.53 -11.18 18.90
N LYS A 27 13.50 -12.35 18.26
CA LYS A 27 13.63 -12.48 16.80
C LYS A 27 12.50 -11.74 16.09
N ALA A 28 11.26 -11.86 16.57
CA ALA A 28 10.12 -11.13 16.03
C ALA A 28 10.30 -9.61 16.14
N ASP A 29 10.75 -9.10 17.29
CA ASP A 29 11.02 -7.68 17.49
C ASP A 29 12.13 -7.18 16.56
N ALA A 30 13.25 -7.91 16.49
CA ALA A 30 14.38 -7.56 15.64
C ALA A 30 14.00 -7.58 14.16
N LEU A 31 13.31 -8.63 13.71
CA LEU A 31 12.83 -8.76 12.34
C LEU A 31 11.85 -7.66 11.99
N GLY A 32 10.89 -7.37 12.88
CA GLY A 32 9.92 -6.30 12.69
C GLY A 32 10.59 -4.93 12.55
N ASN A 33 11.58 -4.64 13.39
CA ASN A 33 12.35 -3.39 13.32
C ASN A 33 13.16 -3.29 12.02
N LEU A 34 13.87 -4.36 11.64
CA LEU A 34 14.66 -4.40 10.41
C LEU A 34 13.78 -4.22 9.18
N LEU A 35 12.70 -5.01 9.07
CA LEU A 35 11.78 -4.91 7.95
C LEU A 35 11.14 -3.52 7.88
N THR A 36 10.71 -2.94 9.00
CA THR A 36 10.14 -1.58 9.04
C THR A 36 11.16 -0.52 8.63
N MET A 37 12.42 -0.66 9.07
CA MET A 37 13.51 0.26 8.68
C MET A 37 13.78 0.21 7.17
N TYR A 38 13.89 -0.99 6.60
CA TYR A 38 14.08 -1.16 5.15
C TYR A 38 12.86 -0.66 4.37
N PHE A 39 11.66 -0.99 4.84
CA PHE A 39 10.39 -0.59 4.27
C PHE A 39 10.21 0.94 4.25
N SER A 40 10.73 1.64 5.25
CA SER A 40 10.54 3.10 5.39
C SER A 40 11.59 3.91 4.62
N HIS A 41 12.54 3.27 3.93
CA HIS A 41 13.63 3.97 3.26
C HIS A 41 13.38 4.04 1.74
N PRO A 42 13.27 5.25 1.14
CA PRO A 42 12.79 5.42 -0.24
C PRO A 42 13.68 4.81 -1.32
N SER A 43 14.98 4.64 -1.04
CA SER A 43 15.92 3.97 -1.95
C SER A 43 15.93 2.44 -1.84
N VAL A 44 15.10 1.83 -0.97
CA VAL A 44 15.03 0.38 -0.84
C VAL A 44 13.99 -0.17 -1.82
N GLY A 45 14.46 -0.90 -2.82
CA GLY A 45 13.64 -1.55 -3.83
C GLY A 45 13.06 -2.90 -3.38
N GLY A 46 13.57 -3.50 -2.31
CA GLY A 46 13.02 -4.74 -1.81
C GLY A 46 13.84 -5.42 -0.73
N VAL A 47 13.19 -6.37 -0.07
CA VAL A 47 13.78 -7.26 0.91
C VAL A 47 13.44 -8.70 0.53
N ILE A 48 14.45 -9.54 0.46
CA ILE A 48 14.34 -10.98 0.31
C ILE A 48 14.80 -11.59 1.63
N LEU A 49 13.90 -12.35 2.25
CA LEU A 49 14.17 -13.01 3.52
C LEU A 49 14.88 -14.35 3.30
N TRP A 50 15.91 -14.57 4.10
CA TRP A 50 16.47 -15.89 4.37
C TRP A 50 16.15 -16.27 5.82
N HIS A 51 16.52 -17.48 6.21
CA HIS A 51 15.71 -18.70 6.16
C HIS A 51 14.21 -18.67 6.48
N PHE A 52 13.40 -19.19 5.56
CA PHE A 52 11.95 -19.30 5.74
C PHE A 52 11.56 -20.44 6.69
N TRP A 53 12.12 -21.64 6.52
CA TRP A 53 11.60 -22.88 7.11
C TRP A 53 12.66 -23.71 7.81
N ASN A 54 12.32 -24.22 9.00
CA ASN A 54 13.26 -24.89 9.90
C ASN A 54 13.85 -26.21 9.38
N GLU A 55 13.10 -26.98 8.57
CA GLU A 55 13.56 -28.27 8.03
C GLU A 55 14.58 -28.13 6.88
N SER A 56 14.82 -26.90 6.39
CA SER A 56 15.83 -26.60 5.37
C SER A 56 16.95 -25.68 5.90
N LEU A 57 17.11 -25.61 7.22
CA LEU A 57 18.13 -24.78 7.87
C LEU A 57 19.51 -25.45 7.88
N TRP A 58 20.53 -24.63 7.62
CA TRP A 58 21.93 -24.92 7.94
C TRP A 58 22.46 -23.99 9.06
N HIS A 59 21.71 -22.93 9.38
CA HIS A 59 21.92 -22.06 10.53
C HIS A 59 20.75 -22.19 11.52
N PRO A 60 21.00 -22.60 12.77
CA PRO A 60 19.93 -22.69 13.77
C PRO A 60 19.39 -21.29 14.08
N ASN A 61 18.12 -21.21 14.48
CA ASN A 61 17.41 -20.01 14.97
C ASN A 61 16.91 -19.00 13.93
N GLU A 62 17.27 -19.11 12.65
CA GLU A 62 16.91 -18.11 11.64
C GLU A 62 15.52 -18.32 11.01
N ASN A 63 14.86 -19.45 11.27
CA ASN A 63 13.57 -19.76 10.67
C ASN A 63 12.44 -18.84 11.12
N LEU A 64 11.48 -18.65 10.22
CA LEU A 64 10.19 -18.01 10.49
C LEU A 64 9.05 -19.03 10.65
N PHE A 65 9.21 -20.20 10.05
CA PHE A 65 8.21 -21.28 10.06
C PHE A 65 8.82 -22.59 10.53
N ASP A 66 8.01 -23.36 11.26
CA ASP A 66 8.38 -24.60 11.92
C ASP A 66 7.56 -25.79 11.44
N GLY A 67 8.25 -26.93 11.37
CA GLY A 67 7.67 -28.25 11.22
C GLY A 67 7.09 -28.51 9.83
N PRO A 68 6.64 -29.75 9.58
CA PRO A 68 6.14 -30.17 8.27
C PRO A 68 4.89 -29.40 7.83
N ASP A 69 4.14 -28.84 8.78
CA ASP A 69 2.91 -28.09 8.54
C ASP A 69 3.16 -26.59 8.24
N ILE A 70 4.42 -26.13 8.20
CA ILE A 70 4.82 -24.74 7.91
C ILE A 70 4.08 -23.77 8.85
N LYS A 71 4.18 -24.01 10.16
CA LYS A 71 3.53 -23.19 11.16
C LYS A 71 4.41 -21.98 11.48
N PRO A 72 3.89 -20.74 11.49
CA PRO A 72 4.69 -19.58 11.88
C PRO A 72 5.10 -19.67 13.35
N ASN A 73 6.37 -19.35 13.65
CA ASN A 73 6.77 -18.95 14.99
C ASN A 73 6.42 -17.47 15.23
N ALA A 74 6.86 -16.89 16.36
CA ALA A 74 6.56 -15.50 16.66
C ALA A 74 7.11 -14.53 15.59
N ALA A 75 8.29 -14.80 15.02
CA ALA A 75 8.86 -13.97 13.96
C ALA A 75 8.12 -14.14 12.63
N GLY A 76 7.73 -15.36 12.26
CA GLY A 76 6.88 -15.61 11.09
C GLY A 76 5.50 -14.96 11.21
N GLN A 77 4.90 -14.99 12.41
CA GLN A 77 3.65 -14.30 12.66
C GLN A 77 3.82 -12.79 12.53
N ARG A 78 4.89 -12.23 13.10
CA ARG A 78 5.19 -10.79 12.96
C ARG A 78 5.37 -10.37 11.51
N PHE A 79 6.05 -11.18 10.69
CA PHE A 79 6.18 -10.94 9.26
C PHE A 79 4.81 -10.90 8.56
N MET A 80 3.93 -11.87 8.84
CA MET A 80 2.59 -11.91 8.25
C MET A 80 1.72 -10.73 8.70
N ASP A 81 1.79 -10.35 9.98
CA ASP A 81 1.04 -9.21 10.52
C ASP A 81 1.44 -7.92 9.81
N LEU A 82 2.75 -7.72 9.58
CA LEU A 82 3.25 -6.58 8.82
C LEU A 82 2.78 -6.61 7.35
N VAL A 83 3.10 -7.68 6.62
CA VAL A 83 2.89 -7.72 5.16
C VAL A 83 1.43 -7.86 4.77
N HIS A 84 0.63 -8.60 5.52
CA HIS A 84 -0.78 -8.87 5.18
C HIS A 84 -1.78 -8.03 5.98
N GLY A 85 -1.33 -7.39 7.07
CA GLY A 85 -2.14 -6.56 7.95
C GLY A 85 -1.75 -5.09 7.90
N GLU A 86 -0.65 -4.73 8.56
CA GLU A 86 -0.26 -3.34 8.83
C GLU A 86 0.09 -2.56 7.56
N TRP A 87 0.77 -3.19 6.61
CA TRP A 87 1.21 -2.58 5.35
C TRP A 87 0.21 -2.76 4.21
N LYS A 88 -1.08 -2.72 4.57
CA LYS A 88 -2.19 -2.80 3.62
C LYS A 88 -3.10 -1.59 3.80
N SER A 89 -3.47 -0.95 2.70
CA SER A 89 -4.44 0.15 2.78
C SER A 89 -5.84 -0.31 2.42
N ARG A 90 -6.78 0.08 3.28
CA ARG A 90 -8.22 0.04 3.04
C ARG A 90 -8.81 1.38 3.39
N ILE A 91 -9.33 2.07 2.39
CA ILE A 91 -9.88 3.42 2.56
C ILE A 91 -11.38 3.37 2.32
N THR A 92 -12.15 3.89 3.27
CA THR A 92 -13.58 4.09 3.12
C THR A 92 -13.89 5.55 3.43
N GLN A 93 -14.40 6.27 2.43
CA GLN A 93 -14.64 7.71 2.53
C GLN A 93 -16.02 8.07 2.01
N SER A 94 -16.81 8.80 2.79
CA SER A 94 -18.06 9.41 2.31
C SER A 94 -17.72 10.59 1.41
N LEU A 95 -18.40 10.68 0.26
CA LEU A 95 -18.11 11.68 -0.75
C LEU A 95 -19.21 12.73 -0.85
N GLU A 96 -18.80 13.97 -1.02
CA GLU A 96 -19.65 15.11 -1.32
C GLU A 96 -19.35 15.64 -2.72
N ALA A 97 -20.37 16.19 -3.37
CA ALA A 97 -20.20 16.78 -4.70
C ALA A 97 -19.24 17.98 -4.65
N PHE A 98 -18.47 18.18 -5.72
CA PHE A 98 -17.53 19.29 -5.88
C PHE A 98 -16.44 19.36 -4.80
N THR A 99 -16.18 18.25 -4.11
CA THR A 99 -15.20 18.16 -3.02
C THR A 99 -13.98 17.37 -3.46
N THR A 100 -12.81 17.80 -2.98
CA THR A 100 -11.54 17.10 -3.13
C THR A 100 -11.12 16.50 -1.80
N TYR A 101 -10.71 15.24 -1.83
CA TYR A 101 -10.21 14.51 -0.68
C TYR A 101 -8.75 14.11 -0.94
N ASN A 102 -7.89 14.37 0.04
CA ASN A 102 -6.52 13.85 0.03
C ASN A 102 -6.50 12.61 0.92
N VAL A 103 -6.05 11.50 0.37
CA VAL A 103 -5.89 10.24 1.12
C VAL A 103 -4.46 9.76 0.98
N THR A 104 -3.93 9.14 2.03
CA THR A 104 -2.62 8.52 1.99
C THR A 104 -2.81 7.01 2.04
N ALA A 105 -2.14 6.31 1.13
CA ALA A 105 -2.21 4.85 1.02
C ALA A 105 -0.81 4.31 0.73
N PHE A 106 -0.58 3.03 0.96
CA PHE A 106 0.64 2.36 0.52
C PHE A 106 0.67 2.23 -1.01
N LYS A 107 1.86 2.17 -1.59
CA LYS A 107 2.04 1.88 -3.01
C LYS A 107 1.44 0.51 -3.34
N GLY A 108 0.92 0.37 -4.55
CA GLY A 108 0.44 -0.90 -5.08
C GLY A 108 -0.80 -0.76 -5.93
N ASP A 109 -1.40 -1.90 -6.26
CA ASP A 109 -2.59 -1.98 -7.10
C ASP A 109 -3.86 -1.90 -6.25
N TYR A 110 -4.81 -1.10 -6.71
CA TYR A 110 -6.06 -0.84 -6.03
C TYR A 110 -7.26 -1.09 -6.93
N VAL A 111 -8.33 -1.57 -6.30
CA VAL A 111 -9.68 -1.54 -6.86
C VAL A 111 -10.47 -0.49 -6.11
N MET A 112 -10.88 0.56 -6.82
CA MET A 112 -11.81 1.57 -6.32
C MET A 112 -13.24 1.17 -6.67
N ASN A 113 -14.09 1.09 -5.64
CA ASN A 113 -15.52 0.90 -5.77
C ASN A 113 -16.24 2.15 -5.26
N VAL A 114 -16.93 2.86 -6.14
CA VAL A 114 -17.83 3.96 -5.77
C VAL A 114 -19.21 3.35 -5.52
N LYS A 115 -19.76 3.59 -4.33
CA LYS A 115 -21.06 3.04 -3.92
C LYS A 115 -22.11 4.12 -3.79
N ARG A 116 -23.34 3.77 -4.18
CA ARG A 116 -24.57 4.53 -3.95
C ARG A 116 -25.57 3.60 -3.31
N ASN A 117 -26.09 3.96 -2.14
CA ASN A 117 -27.05 3.14 -1.39
C ASN A 117 -26.57 1.68 -1.20
N GLY A 118 -25.27 1.51 -0.95
CA GLY A 118 -24.63 0.21 -0.77
C GLY A 118 -24.29 -0.56 -2.06
N GLN A 119 -24.79 -0.15 -3.23
CA GLN A 119 -24.49 -0.78 -4.52
C GLN A 119 -23.31 -0.11 -5.21
N VAL A 120 -22.40 -0.92 -5.79
CA VAL A 120 -21.28 -0.41 -6.57
C VAL A 120 -21.81 0.12 -7.91
N ILE A 121 -21.60 1.40 -8.17
CA ILE A 121 -22.00 2.06 -9.42
C ILE A 121 -20.81 2.29 -10.36
N ILE A 122 -19.60 2.39 -9.81
CA ILE A 122 -18.36 2.54 -10.57
C ILE A 122 -17.31 1.64 -9.92
N GLN A 123 -16.63 0.85 -10.75
CA GLN A 123 -15.42 0.13 -10.36
C GLN A 123 -14.27 0.56 -11.27
N ARG A 124 -13.11 0.86 -10.69
CA ARG A 124 -11.89 1.21 -11.44
C ARG A 124 -10.67 0.61 -10.80
N ASN A 125 -9.78 0.07 -11.62
CA ASN A 125 -8.47 -0.40 -11.18
C ASN A 125 -7.44 0.70 -11.39
N PHE A 126 -6.52 0.86 -10.45
CA PHE A 126 -5.43 1.81 -10.58
C PHE A 126 -4.21 1.37 -9.77
N THR A 127 -3.02 1.64 -10.29
CA THR A 127 -1.77 1.53 -9.53
C THR A 127 -1.44 2.87 -8.90
N LEU A 128 -1.00 2.84 -7.63
CA LEU A 128 -0.45 3.97 -6.89
C LEU A 128 1.06 3.78 -6.71
N ASP A 129 1.85 4.71 -7.25
CA ASP A 129 3.31 4.75 -7.13
C ASP A 129 3.78 5.96 -6.30
N SER A 130 5.10 6.18 -6.23
CA SER A 130 5.70 7.29 -5.46
C SER A 130 5.26 8.69 -5.88
N THR A 131 4.75 8.85 -7.11
CA THR A 131 4.30 10.15 -7.62
C THR A 131 2.89 10.51 -7.16
N GLY A 132 2.18 9.56 -6.55
CA GLY A 132 0.79 9.72 -6.18
C GLY A 132 -0.16 9.52 -7.37
N LYS A 133 -1.45 9.76 -7.14
CA LYS A 133 -2.45 9.66 -8.22
C LYS A 133 -3.64 10.58 -8.02
N ASP A 134 -4.04 11.27 -9.08
CA ASP A 134 -5.29 12.03 -9.13
C ASP A 134 -6.39 11.17 -9.75
N ILE A 135 -7.53 11.06 -9.05
CA ILE A 135 -8.70 10.32 -9.51
C ILE A 135 -9.91 11.26 -9.51
N THR A 136 -10.49 11.47 -10.68
CA THR A 136 -11.76 12.21 -10.82
C THR A 136 -12.93 11.27 -11.03
N ILE A 137 -13.95 11.40 -10.18
CA ILE A 137 -15.20 10.65 -10.26
C ILE A 137 -16.27 11.58 -10.84
N TYR A 138 -16.86 11.15 -11.96
CA TYR A 138 -18.04 11.79 -12.54
C TYR A 138 -19.27 11.02 -12.09
N ALA A 139 -20.29 11.73 -11.61
CA ALA A 139 -21.59 11.16 -11.30
C ALA A 139 -22.71 11.99 -11.93
N ASP A 140 -23.66 11.28 -12.54
CA ASP A 140 -24.69 11.86 -13.44
C ASP A 140 -25.93 12.43 -12.73
N ASP A 141 -26.03 12.39 -11.40
CA ASP A 141 -27.23 12.83 -10.69
C ASP A 141 -26.91 13.61 -9.42
N SER A 142 -27.80 14.56 -9.08
CA SER A 142 -27.81 15.34 -7.84
C SER A 142 -28.02 14.52 -6.55
N GLN A 143 -28.06 13.18 -6.64
CA GLN A 143 -28.15 12.30 -5.48
C GLN A 143 -26.75 11.94 -4.96
N SER A 144 -26.58 12.12 -3.66
CA SER A 144 -25.32 11.91 -2.94
C SER A 144 -24.73 10.53 -3.19
N ILE A 145 -23.50 10.49 -3.69
CA ILE A 145 -22.66 9.29 -3.58
C ILE A 145 -22.49 9.00 -2.09
N SER A 146 -22.73 7.76 -1.65
CA SER A 146 -22.66 7.46 -0.23
C SER A 146 -21.21 7.30 0.22
N ASN A 147 -20.40 6.57 -0.53
CA ASN A 147 -19.02 6.29 -0.15
C ASN A 147 -18.17 5.72 -1.30
N VAL A 148 -16.86 5.94 -1.21
CA VAL A 148 -15.82 5.22 -1.96
C VAL A 148 -15.13 4.24 -1.06
N VAL A 149 -14.92 3.04 -1.57
CA VAL A 149 -14.10 2.00 -0.96
C VAL A 149 -12.92 1.74 -1.89
N MET A 150 -11.70 1.95 -1.42
CA MET A 150 -10.48 1.55 -2.11
C MET A 150 -9.84 0.42 -1.32
N GLU A 151 -9.64 -0.71 -2.00
CA GLU A 151 -9.02 -1.90 -1.43
C GLU A 151 -7.81 -2.28 -2.28
N GLN A 152 -6.68 -2.49 -1.61
CA GLN A 152 -5.45 -2.93 -2.26
C GLN A 152 -5.58 -4.40 -2.68
N TRP A 153 -5.20 -4.70 -3.92
CA TRP A 153 -5.16 -6.03 -4.50
C TRP A 153 -3.71 -6.50 -4.63
N TYR A 154 -3.46 -7.78 -4.38
CA TYR A 154 -2.15 -8.38 -4.64
C TYR A 154 -2.09 -8.83 -6.11
N SER A 155 -1.42 -8.05 -6.95
CA SER A 155 -0.82 -8.60 -8.17
C SER A 155 0.47 -9.29 -7.77
N TYR A 156 0.66 -10.56 -8.12
CA TYR A 156 1.96 -11.24 -8.01
C TYR A 156 2.92 -10.64 -9.05
N GLY A 157 3.40 -9.43 -8.77
CA GLY A 157 4.23 -8.61 -9.63
C GLY A 157 4.68 -7.43 -8.78
N GLY A 158 5.70 -7.68 -7.96
CA GLY A 158 6.08 -6.82 -6.85
C GLY A 158 6.44 -5.39 -7.26
N GLN A 159 5.91 -4.43 -6.51
CA GLN A 159 6.52 -3.13 -6.34
C GLN A 159 6.46 -2.72 -4.86
N CYS A 160 7.49 -1.99 -4.47
CA CYS A 160 7.88 -1.64 -3.10
C CYS A 160 6.82 -0.78 -2.42
N VAL A 161 6.77 -0.88 -1.09
CA VAL A 161 5.68 -0.39 -0.27
C VAL A 161 6.17 0.83 0.52
N ASP A 162 6.00 2.02 -0.05
CA ASP A 162 6.02 3.29 0.70
C ASP A 162 4.60 3.85 0.75
N SER A 163 4.34 4.85 1.57
CA SER A 163 3.09 5.61 1.46
C SER A 163 3.18 6.63 0.32
N ALA A 164 2.11 6.76 -0.44
CA ALA A 164 1.93 7.78 -1.46
C ALA A 164 0.55 8.44 -1.29
N SER A 165 0.45 9.71 -1.66
CA SER A 165 -0.82 10.42 -1.59
C SER A 165 -1.63 10.21 -2.88
N THR A 166 -2.91 9.90 -2.71
CA THR A 166 -3.89 9.90 -3.79
C THR A 166 -4.88 11.04 -3.53
N ARG A 167 -5.22 11.81 -4.57
CA ARG A 167 -6.25 12.84 -4.49
C ARG A 167 -7.48 12.35 -5.23
N VAL A 168 -8.62 12.37 -4.54
CA VAL A 168 -9.91 11.96 -5.11
C VAL A 168 -10.78 13.19 -5.23
N SER A 169 -11.17 13.54 -6.45
CA SER A 169 -12.06 14.67 -6.73
C SER A 169 -13.39 14.19 -7.27
N VAL A 170 -14.49 14.78 -6.82
CA VAL A 170 -15.84 14.41 -7.25
C VAL A 170 -16.45 15.56 -8.03
N MET A 171 -16.77 15.32 -9.30
CA MET A 171 -17.42 16.30 -10.16
C MET A 171 -18.82 15.83 -10.55
N LEU A 172 -19.79 16.75 -10.47
CA LEU A 172 -21.13 16.53 -10.99
C LEU A 172 -21.12 16.87 -12.48
N GLN A 173 -21.57 15.94 -13.33
CA GLN A 173 -21.76 16.23 -14.75
C GLN A 173 -23.26 16.35 -15.03
N SER A 174 -23.73 17.56 -15.36
CA SER A 174 -25.11 17.75 -15.79
C SER A 174 -25.23 17.41 -17.27
N VAL A 175 -25.87 16.28 -17.59
CA VAL A 175 -26.28 16.00 -18.97
C VAL A 175 -27.68 16.56 -19.18
N LEU A 176 -27.77 17.86 -19.43
CA LEU A 176 -28.96 18.46 -20.04
C LEU A 176 -28.55 19.32 -21.24
N MET A 177 -29.08 18.91 -22.39
CA MET A 177 -29.12 19.58 -23.68
C MET A 177 -29.08 21.13 -23.55
N TYR A 178 -28.11 21.75 -24.24
CA TYR A 178 -27.86 23.20 -24.41
C TYR A 178 -27.04 23.94 -23.32
N ILE A 179 -25.72 24.01 -23.59
CA ILE A 179 -24.78 25.13 -23.32
C ILE A 179 -24.72 25.70 -21.89
N CYS A 180 -23.65 25.35 -21.14
CA CYS A 180 -22.64 26.29 -20.63
C CYS A 180 -21.43 25.52 -20.06
N ILE A 181 -20.25 25.75 -20.63
CA ILE A 181 -18.97 25.17 -20.20
C ILE A 181 -18.46 25.97 -19.00
N ILE A 182 -18.23 25.32 -17.87
CA ILE A 182 -17.27 25.82 -16.87
C ILE A 182 -16.37 24.66 -16.43
N LEU A 183 -15.18 24.68 -17.01
CA LEU A 183 -14.00 23.89 -16.63
C LEU A 183 -13.36 24.59 -15.42
N VAL A 184 -13.13 23.88 -14.31
CA VAL A 184 -12.24 24.38 -13.25
C VAL A 184 -11.37 23.22 -12.73
N SER A 185 -10.16 23.18 -13.27
CA SER A 185 -8.96 22.59 -12.65
C SER A 185 -8.58 23.40 -11.41
N VAL A 186 -7.86 22.83 -10.42
CA VAL A 186 -6.94 23.52 -9.44
C VAL A 186 -6.61 22.53 -8.30
N PHE A 187 -5.44 22.42 -7.66
CA PHE A 187 -4.06 22.96 -7.76
C PHE A 187 -3.12 21.98 -7.01
N LEU A 188 -1.82 22.09 -7.28
CA LEU A 188 -0.70 21.36 -6.65
C LEU A 188 -0.41 21.80 -5.20
N SER A 189 0.05 20.87 -4.37
CA SER A 189 1.13 21.13 -3.41
C SER A 189 1.88 19.83 -3.12
N VAL A 190 3.21 19.91 -3.12
CA VAL A 190 4.15 18.89 -2.63
C VAL A 190 4.79 19.50 -1.41
N GLU A 191 4.63 18.88 -0.24
CA GLU A 191 5.57 19.05 0.87
C GLU A 191 6.50 17.85 0.87
N GLY A 192 7.80 18.15 0.95
CA GLY A 192 8.90 17.22 0.71
C GLY A 192 9.26 16.30 1.87
#